data_AF-A0A7H0LPB7-F1
#
_entry.id   AF-A0A7H0LPB7-F1
#
_cell.length_a   1.000
_cell.length_b   1.000
_cell.length_c   1.000
_cell.angle_alpha   90.00
_cell.angle_beta   90.00
_cell.angle_gamma   90.00
#
_symmetry.space_group_name_H-M   'P 1'
#
loop_
_entity.id
_entity.type
_entity.pdbx_description
1 polymer ?
#
loop_
_entity_poly.entity_id
_entity_poly.type
_entity_poly.pdbx_seq_one_letter_code
_entity_poly.pdbx_strand_id
1 'polypeptide(L)'
;MRFPQLSLAALATLLVAAPTVAGAVAGKSDDSAAPPPAKEKKICRPIVGTGTILARSYCLTRAEWAEMNERNRRDHELVEQRKSSGVQKPTPFNAY
;
A
#
# COMPACT_ATOMS: atom_id res chain seq x y z
N MET A 1 8.50 -40.73 -19.95
CA MET A 1 8.89 -39.32 -20.09
C MET A 1 10.00 -39.04 -19.10
N ARG A 2 11.15 -38.57 -19.62
CA ARG A 2 12.46 -38.48 -18.95
C ARG A 2 12.53 -37.21 -18.10
N PHE A 3 12.99 -37.31 -16.86
CA PHE A 3 13.62 -36.20 -16.14
C PHE A 3 15.14 -36.28 -16.40
N PRO A 4 15.78 -35.33 -17.10
CA PRO A 4 17.23 -35.14 -17.00
C PRO A 4 17.48 -34.27 -15.75
N GLN A 5 18.12 -34.82 -14.73
CA GLN A 5 19.57 -34.74 -14.49
C GLN A 5 20.15 -33.32 -14.43
N LEU A 6 20.47 -32.93 -13.19
CA LEU A 6 21.70 -32.28 -12.73
C LEU A 6 22.65 -31.76 -13.81
N SER A 7 22.99 -30.47 -13.72
CA SER A 7 24.30 -29.96 -14.13
C SER A 7 24.62 -28.59 -13.53
N LEU A 8 25.69 -28.56 -12.74
CA LEU A 8 26.70 -27.48 -12.61
C LEU A 8 26.23 -26.11 -12.05
N ALA A 9 26.91 -25.44 -11.12
CA ALA A 9 28.27 -25.58 -10.64
C ALA A 9 28.38 -24.96 -9.24
N ALA A 10 29.01 -25.70 -8.33
CA ALA A 10 29.78 -25.11 -7.25
C ALA A 10 30.94 -24.29 -7.86
N LEU A 11 31.27 -23.15 -7.27
CA LEU A 11 32.56 -22.41 -7.27
C LEU A 11 32.23 -20.99 -6.78
N ALA A 12 32.92 -20.32 -5.86
CA ALA A 12 34.11 -20.60 -5.11
C ALA A 12 34.13 -19.61 -3.93
N THR A 13 34.52 -20.09 -2.76
CA THR A 13 35.06 -19.26 -1.67
C THR A 13 36.29 -18.51 -2.15
N LEU A 14 36.29 -17.18 -2.08
CA LEU A 14 37.53 -16.40 -2.03
C LEU A 14 37.57 -15.59 -0.73
N LEU A 15 38.54 -15.96 0.09
CA LEU A 15 38.95 -15.34 1.33
C LEU A 15 39.94 -14.19 1.01
N VAL A 16 40.11 -13.27 1.97
CA VAL A 16 41.23 -12.32 2.16
C VAL A 16 41.05 -10.90 1.61
N ALA A 17 40.89 -9.93 2.52
CA ALA A 17 41.91 -8.93 2.89
C ALA A 17 41.25 -7.78 3.67
N ALA A 18 41.62 -7.60 4.94
CA ALA A 18 41.35 -6.37 5.67
C ALA A 18 42.39 -5.32 5.29
N PRO A 19 42.02 -4.15 4.74
CA PRO A 19 42.93 -3.01 4.68
C PRO A 19 42.75 -2.18 5.96
N THR A 20 43.88 -1.99 6.63
CA THR A 20 44.13 -1.03 7.68
C THR A 20 43.68 0.38 7.25
N VAL A 21 42.92 1.07 8.10
CA VAL A 21 42.54 2.47 7.89
C VAL A 21 43.73 3.35 8.28
N ALA A 22 44.56 3.72 7.30
CA ALA A 22 45.63 4.70 7.44
C ALA A 22 45.37 5.87 6.48
N GLY A 23 45.02 7.02 7.09
CA GLY A 23 45.07 8.40 6.61
C GLY A 23 45.01 8.73 5.11
N ALA A 24 43.97 9.45 4.71
CA ALA A 24 44.11 10.57 3.77
C ALA A 24 42.98 11.58 4.00
N VAL A 25 43.37 12.77 4.44
CA VAL A 25 42.57 13.99 4.38
C VAL A 25 42.28 14.30 2.92
N ALA A 26 41.02 14.20 2.49
CA ALA A 26 40.61 14.66 1.17
C ALA A 26 39.14 15.07 1.21
N GLY A 27 38.90 16.37 1.05
CA GLY A 27 37.66 16.95 0.55
C GLY A 27 36.41 16.63 1.35
N LYS A 28 36.08 17.51 2.30
CA LYS A 28 34.68 17.81 2.62
C LYS A 28 34.04 18.42 1.36
N SER A 29 33.67 17.56 0.43
CA SER A 29 32.61 17.88 -0.52
C SER A 29 31.34 17.68 0.27
N ASP A 30 30.74 18.79 0.69
CA ASP A 30 29.34 18.86 1.12
C ASP A 30 28.46 18.42 -0.05
N ASP A 31 28.42 17.12 -0.28
CA ASP A 31 27.35 16.48 -1.02
C ASP A 31 26.13 16.56 -0.10
N SER A 32 25.48 17.72 -0.14
CA SER A 32 24.19 17.96 0.48
C SER A 32 23.15 17.16 -0.29
N ALA A 33 23.26 15.83 -0.20
CA ALA A 33 22.25 14.89 -0.61
C ALA A 33 20.98 15.25 0.15
N ALA A 34 19.99 15.77 -0.57
CA ALA A 34 18.67 16.03 -0.02
C ALA A 34 18.20 14.77 0.74
N PRO A 35 17.74 14.90 2.00
CA PRO A 35 17.32 13.74 2.76
C PRO A 35 16.26 12.98 1.96
N PRO A 36 16.35 11.63 1.90
CA PRO A 36 15.39 10.84 1.16
C PRO A 36 13.98 11.19 1.64
N PRO A 37 12.98 11.27 0.73
CA PRO A 37 11.64 11.70 1.09
C PRO A 37 11.17 10.88 2.28
N ALA A 38 10.80 11.57 3.36
CA ALA A 38 10.42 10.93 4.60
C ALA A 38 9.33 9.89 4.29
N LYS A 39 9.62 8.60 4.52
CA LYS A 39 8.68 7.52 4.24
C LYS A 39 7.39 7.83 4.97
N GLU A 40 6.34 8.10 4.20
CA GLU A 40 5.07 8.54 4.76
C GLU A 40 4.54 7.44 5.70
N LYS A 41 4.29 7.80 6.96
CA LYS A 41 3.86 6.84 7.97
C LYS A 41 2.44 6.37 7.64
N LYS A 42 2.25 5.06 7.62
CA LYS A 42 0.92 4.45 7.50
C LYS A 42 0.13 4.64 8.80
N ILE A 43 -1.13 5.01 8.67
CA ILE A 43 -2.08 5.23 9.76
C ILE A 43 -3.08 4.09 9.73
N CYS A 44 -3.06 3.25 10.76
CA CYS A 44 -3.99 2.13 10.93
C CYS A 44 -5.27 2.60 11.63
N ARG A 45 -6.42 2.38 11.00
CA ARG A 45 -7.74 2.66 11.60
C ARG A 45 -8.61 1.41 11.57
N PRO A 46 -9.34 1.09 12.65
CA PRO A 46 -10.35 0.03 12.62
C PRO A 46 -11.57 0.49 11.82
N ILE A 47 -12.04 -0.35 10.90
CA ILE A 47 -13.27 -0.15 10.13
C ILE A 47 -14.20 -1.32 10.43
N VAL A 48 -15.43 -1.00 10.84
CA VAL A 48 -16.51 -1.97 11.01
C VAL A 48 -17.28 -2.02 9.69
N GLY A 49 -17.25 -3.17 9.02
CA GLY A 49 -18.02 -3.40 7.80
C GLY A 49 -19.45 -3.82 8.09
N THR A 50 -20.36 -3.58 7.15
CA THR A 50 -21.73 -4.08 7.24
C THR A 50 -21.76 -5.60 7.23
N GLY A 51 -22.50 -6.22 8.15
CA GLY A 51 -22.68 -7.67 8.22
C GLY A 51 -21.61 -8.43 9.01
N THR A 52 -20.67 -7.74 9.67
CA THR A 52 -19.74 -8.38 10.61
C THR A 52 -19.57 -7.53 11.87
N ILE A 53 -19.57 -8.19 13.03
CA ILE A 53 -19.34 -7.53 14.33
C ILE A 53 -17.85 -7.23 14.52
N LEU A 54 -16.97 -7.95 13.82
CA LEU A 54 -15.52 -7.82 13.98
C LEU A 54 -14.98 -6.67 13.11
N ALA A 55 -14.34 -5.71 13.77
CA ALA A 55 -13.63 -4.64 13.09
C ALA A 55 -12.37 -5.18 12.40
N ARG A 56 -12.10 -4.69 11.18
CA ARG A 56 -10.84 -4.93 10.46
C ARG A 56 -10.00 -3.67 10.46
N SER A 57 -8.69 -3.79 10.68
CA SER A 57 -7.77 -2.66 10.64
C SER A 57 -7.25 -2.42 9.22
N TYR A 58 -7.40 -1.18 8.72
CA TYR A 58 -6.82 -0.74 7.46
C TYR A 58 -5.70 0.26 7.71
N CYS A 59 -4.52 0.01 7.15
CA CYS A 59 -3.33 0.85 7.32
C CYS A 59 -2.97 1.52 6.00
N LEU A 60 -3.28 2.80 5.88
CA LEU A 60 -3.07 3.60 4.67
C LEU A 60 -2.25 4.85 4.97
N THR A 61 -1.62 5.45 3.97
CA THR A 61 -0.97 6.76 4.07
C THR A 61 -2.00 7.87 4.24
N ARG A 62 -1.58 9.09 4.60
CA ARG A 62 -2.51 10.23 4.74
C ARG A 62 -3.14 10.56 3.39
N ALA A 63 -2.36 10.50 2.30
CA ALA A 63 -2.86 10.73 0.95
C ALA A 63 -3.94 9.71 0.56
N GLU A 64 -3.70 8.42 0.81
CA GLU A 64 -4.66 7.34 0.52
C GLU A 64 -5.95 7.48 1.34
N TRP A 65 -5.86 7.89 2.61
CA TRP A 65 -7.03 8.19 3.44
C TRP A 65 -7.85 9.37 2.88
N ALA A 66 -7.18 10.43 2.40
CA ALA A 66 -7.84 11.57 1.80
C ALA A 66 -8.61 11.18 0.53
N GLU A 67 -7.99 10.38 -0.34
CA GLU A 67 -8.63 9.88 -1.56
C GLU A 67 -9.84 9.00 -1.25
N MET A 68 -9.74 8.11 -0.26
CA MET A 68 -10.86 7.26 0.15
C MET A 68 -12.02 8.08 0.71
N ASN A 69 -11.75 9.10 1.52
CA ASN A 69 -12.79 9.98 2.06
C ASN A 69 -13.51 10.75 0.94
N GLU A 70 -12.77 11.23 -0.05
CA GLU A 70 -13.36 11.97 -1.18
C GLU A 70 -14.23 11.05 -2.06
N ARG A 71 -13.80 9.81 -2.30
CA ARG A 71 -14.64 8.80 -2.98
C ARG A 71 -15.92 8.53 -2.19
N ASN A 72 -15.82 8.25 -0.89
CA ASN A 72 -16.99 8.00 -0.05
C ASN A 72 -17.96 9.19 -0.03
N ARG A 73 -17.44 10.43 0.00
CA ARG A 73 -18.26 11.65 -0.06
C ARG A 73 -19.08 11.70 -1.34
N ARG A 74 -18.43 11.49 -2.49
CA ARG A 74 -19.11 11.49 -3.81
C ARG A 74 -20.15 10.38 -3.92
N ASP A 75 -19.82 9.18 -3.46
CA ASP A 75 -20.76 8.05 -3.48
C ASP A 75 -21.98 8.32 -2.59
N HIS A 76 -21.76 8.93 -1.42
CA HIS A 76 -22.85 9.34 -0.54
C HIS A 76 -23.74 10.39 -1.21
N GLU A 77 -23.15 11.41 -1.84
CA GLU A 77 -23.89 12.44 -2.58
C GLU A 77 -24.76 11.84 -3.70
N LEU A 78 -24.23 10.87 -4.47
CA LEU A 78 -25.00 10.16 -5.50
C LEU A 78 -26.17 9.36 -4.91
N VAL A 79 -25.97 8.71 -3.76
CA VAL A 79 -27.04 7.99 -3.06
C VAL A 79 -28.13 8.95 -2.59
N GLU A 80 -27.76 10.06 -1.97
CA GLU A 80 -28.71 11.07 -1.50
C GLU A 80 -29.46 11.74 -2.65
N GLN A 81 -28.77 12.05 -3.76
CA GLN A 81 -29.40 12.57 -4.96
C GLN A 81 -30.45 11.58 -5.49
N ARG A 82 -30.14 10.28 -5.61
CA ARG A 82 -31.12 9.27 -6.03
C ARG A 82 -32.33 9.17 -5.11
N LYS A 83 -32.14 9.32 -3.79
CA LYS A 83 -33.25 9.37 -2.82
C LYS A 83 -34.15 10.58 -3.08
N SER A 84 -33.56 11.75 -3.34
CA SER A 84 -34.31 12.98 -3.64
C SER A 84 -35.03 12.93 -4.99
N SER A 85 -34.47 12.24 -6.00
CA SER A 85 -35.03 12.12 -7.34
C SER A 85 -36.24 11.18 -7.45
N GLY A 86 -36.74 10.64 -6.33
CA GLY A 86 -38.03 9.95 -6.28
C GLY A 86 -38.10 8.69 -7.14
N VAL A 87 -37.00 7.95 -7.30
CA VAL A 87 -37.00 6.67 -8.04
C VAL A 87 -38.08 5.76 -7.45
N GLN A 88 -39.10 5.54 -8.27
CA GLN A 88 -40.35 4.87 -7.95
C GLN A 88 -40.06 3.55 -7.23
N LYS A 89 -40.60 3.36 -6.02
CA LYS A 89 -40.54 2.06 -5.34
C LYS A 89 -41.10 1.03 -6.32
N PRO A 90 -40.38 -0.07 -6.62
CA PRO A 90 -40.95 -1.13 -7.44
C PRO A 90 -42.25 -1.56 -6.78
N THR A 91 -43.37 -1.33 -7.46
CA THR A 91 -44.69 -1.75 -6.99
C THR A 91 -44.62 -3.26 -6.76
N PRO A 92 -45.14 -3.79 -5.63
CA PRO A 92 -45.15 -5.23 -5.42
C PRO A 92 -45.85 -5.89 -6.60
N PHE A 93 -45.16 -6.86 -7.21
CA PHE A 93 -45.68 -7.65 -8.31
C PHE A 93 -46.93 -8.38 -7.81
N ASN A 94 -48.10 -7.90 -8.21
CA ASN A 94 -49.37 -8.44 -7.79
C ASN A 94 -49.58 -9.76 -8.54
N ALA A 95 -49.28 -10.88 -7.88
CA ALA A 95 -49.55 -12.22 -8.37
C ALA A 95 -50.97 -12.61 -7.93
N TYR A 96 -51.92 -12.44 -8.84
CA TYR A 96 -53.21 -13.12 -8.82
C TYR A 96 -53.34 -13.95 -10.09
#